data_AF-A0A1Q3GNF0-F1
#
_entry.id   AF-A0A1Q3GNF0-F1
#
_cell.length_a   1.000
_cell.length_b   1.000
_cell.length_c   1.000
_cell.angle_alpha   90.00
_cell.angle_beta   90.00
_cell.angle_gamma   90.00
#
_symmetry.space_group_name_H-M   'P 1'
#
loop_
_entity.id
_entity.type
_entity.pdbx_description
1 polymer ?
#
loop_
_entity_poly.entity_id
_entity_poly.type
_entity_poly.pdbx_seq_one_letter_code
_entity_poly.pdbx_strand_id
1 'polypeptide(L)'
;MMEAFLVINYLVVEKELVLVGATDNQRWDWDIKEGYSGADAKTLVLVTLEGDLNSKYAIQEEAQFHCAPGDPLRKLAMNHLYELFEIAWKIKRGHLDKITARQLYMGFEIRDNID
;
A
#
# COMPACT_ATOMS: atom_id res chain seq x y z
N MET A 1 6.90 -23.07 -7.07
CA MET A 1 6.59 -21.69 -7.50
C MET A 1 7.05 -20.77 -6.39
N MET A 2 7.62 -19.60 -6.70
CA MET A 2 7.83 -18.59 -5.66
C MET A 2 6.48 -18.21 -5.06
N GLU A 3 6.45 -18.06 -3.74
CA GLU A 3 5.29 -17.55 -3.03
C GLU A 3 5.02 -16.10 -3.46
N ALA A 4 3.77 -15.79 -3.81
CA ALA A 4 3.37 -14.45 -4.19
C ALA A 4 3.09 -13.64 -2.93
N PHE A 5 3.66 -12.45 -2.83
CA PHE A 5 3.49 -11.53 -1.70
C PHE A 5 3.37 -10.09 -2.21
N LEU A 6 2.86 -9.20 -1.38
CA LEU A 6 2.74 -7.79 -1.75
C LEU A 6 4.00 -7.02 -1.36
N VAL A 7 4.33 -6.02 -2.17
CA VAL A 7 5.39 -5.05 -1.90
C VAL A 7 4.81 -3.65 -1.98
N ILE A 8 5.02 -2.85 -0.94
CA ILE A 8 4.62 -1.43 -0.94
C ILE A 8 5.44 -0.71 -2.01
N ASN A 9 4.77 -0.22 -3.05
CA ASN A 9 5.41 0.46 -4.17
C ASN A 9 4.88 1.88 -4.38
N TYR A 10 3.91 2.34 -3.59
CA TYR A 10 3.33 3.67 -3.71
C TYR A 10 2.97 4.25 -2.34
N LEU A 11 3.31 5.53 -2.12
CA LEU A 11 3.02 6.25 -0.89
C LEU A 11 2.73 7.72 -1.18
N VAL A 12 1.63 8.24 -0.64
CA VAL A 12 1.34 9.67 -0.54
C VAL A 12 1.03 9.99 0.91
N VAL A 13 1.63 11.07 1.40
CA VAL A 13 1.45 11.54 2.77
C VAL A 13 1.23 13.04 2.71
N GLU A 14 0.00 13.42 3.03
CA GLU A 14 -0.46 14.80 3.14
C GLU A 14 -1.21 14.96 4.47
N LYS A 15 -1.55 16.20 4.83
CA LYS A 15 -2.15 16.50 6.13
C LYS A 15 -3.43 15.68 6.38
N GLU A 16 -4.31 15.63 5.39
CA GLU A 16 -5.63 14.98 5.52
C GLU A 16 -5.70 13.65 4.78
N LEU A 17 -4.66 13.30 4.01
CA LEU A 17 -4.66 12.13 3.12
C LEU A 17 -3.41 11.28 3.33
N VAL A 18 -3.62 9.99 3.55
CA VAL A 18 -2.54 8.98 3.46
C VAL A 18 -2.96 7.94 2.43
N LEU A 19 -2.09 7.69 1.44
CA LEU A 19 -2.24 6.62 0.47
C LEU A 19 -1.12 5.62 0.63
N VAL A 20 -1.47 4.33 0.68
CA VAL A 20 -0.52 3.22 0.68
C VAL A 20 -0.90 2.26 -0.43
N GLY A 21 -0.03 2.12 -1.42
CA GLY A 21 -0.23 1.23 -2.55
C GLY A 21 0.80 0.11 -2.57
N ALA A 22 0.34 -1.05 -3.02
CA ALA A 22 1.16 -2.25 -3.13
C ALA A 22 0.95 -2.97 -4.45
N THR A 23 1.95 -3.74 -4.85
CA THR A 23 1.95 -4.61 -6.04
C THR A 23 2.51 -5.99 -5.69
N ASP A 24 2.39 -6.97 -6.57
CA ASP A 24 2.99 -8.29 -6.31
C ASP A 24 4.51 -8.28 -6.52
N ASN A 25 5.21 -9.17 -5.85
CA ASN A 25 6.67 -9.28 -5.88
C ASN A 25 7.25 -9.50 -7.28
N GLN A 26 6.59 -10.28 -8.15
CA GLN A 26 7.07 -10.50 -9.51
C GLN A 26 6.97 -9.21 -10.32
N ARG A 27 5.86 -8.48 -10.20
CA ARG A 27 5.70 -7.18 -10.87
C ARG A 27 6.70 -6.16 -10.36
N TRP A 28 6.92 -6.13 -9.04
CA TRP A 28 7.88 -5.21 -8.44
C TRP A 28 9.30 -5.45 -8.97
N ASP A 29 9.74 -6.71 -9.06
CA ASP A 29 11.04 -7.09 -9.62
C ASP A 29 11.25 -6.61 -11.06
N TRP A 30 10.18 -6.57 -11.87
CA TRP A 30 10.23 -6.03 -13.23
C TRP A 30 10.31 -4.52 -13.23
N ASP A 31 9.45 -3.84 -12.46
CA ASP A 31 9.40 -2.39 -12.40
C ASP A 31 10.76 -1.82 -11.94
N ILE A 32 11.41 -2.40 -10.91
CA ILE A 32 12.74 -1.93 -10.46
C ILE A 32 13.86 -2.16 -11.47
N LYS A 33 13.81 -3.26 -12.26
CA LYS A 33 14.81 -3.54 -13.31
C LYS A 33 14.72 -2.53 -14.45
N GLU A 34 13.53 -2.02 -14.71
CA GLU A 34 13.27 -1.00 -15.72
C GLU A 34 13.40 0.43 -15.17
N GLY A 35 13.69 0.58 -13.88
CA GLY A 35 13.87 1.88 -13.21
C GLY A 35 12.56 2.56 -12.79
N TYR A 36 11.43 1.86 -12.85
CA TYR A 36 10.12 2.37 -12.44
C TYR A 36 9.91 2.25 -10.93
N SER A 37 9.28 3.26 -10.34
CA SER A 37 8.87 3.27 -8.92
C SER A 37 7.74 4.26 -8.69
N GLY A 38 6.99 4.11 -7.59
CA GLY A 38 5.93 5.06 -7.26
C GLY A 38 4.83 5.09 -8.32
N ALA A 39 4.50 6.29 -8.82
CA ALA A 39 3.46 6.48 -9.83
C ALA A 39 3.77 5.82 -11.18
N ASP A 40 5.06 5.58 -11.47
CA ASP A 40 5.50 4.96 -12.72
C ASP A 40 5.47 3.42 -12.64
N ALA A 41 5.33 2.85 -11.43
CA ALA A 41 5.21 1.42 -11.20
C ALA A 41 3.74 0.97 -11.16
N LYS A 42 3.46 -0.26 -11.58
CA LYS A 42 2.09 -0.80 -11.53
C LYS A 42 1.71 -1.06 -10.07
N THR A 43 0.74 -0.33 -9.55
CA THR A 43 0.14 -0.56 -8.23
C THR A 43 -1.11 -1.41 -8.37
N LEU A 44 -1.16 -2.57 -7.71
CA LEU A 44 -2.27 -3.53 -7.76
C LEU A 44 -3.44 -3.11 -6.86
N VAL A 45 -3.13 -2.64 -5.65
CA VAL A 45 -4.11 -2.20 -4.65
C VAL A 45 -3.63 -0.91 -4.01
N LEU A 46 -4.56 0.00 -3.73
CA LEU A 46 -4.34 1.27 -3.08
C LEU A 46 -5.32 1.41 -1.92
N VAL A 47 -4.82 1.63 -0.71
CA VAL A 47 -5.63 2.00 0.44
C VAL A 47 -5.49 3.48 0.75
N THR A 48 -6.59 4.08 1.15
CA THR A 48 -6.71 5.52 1.41
C THR A 48 -7.26 5.75 2.81
N LEU A 49 -6.61 6.64 3.56
CA LEU A 49 -7.15 7.24 4.78
C LEU A 49 -7.35 8.75 4.59
N GLU A 50 -8.61 9.17 4.48
CA GLU A 50 -8.99 10.57 4.28
C GLU A 50 -9.67 11.16 5.53
N GLY A 51 -9.22 12.35 5.94
CA GLY A 51 -9.74 13.09 7.10
C GLY A 51 -8.66 13.54 8.09
N ASP A 52 -9.05 14.37 9.05
CA ASP A 52 -8.17 14.87 10.12
C ASP A 52 -8.39 14.07 11.41
N LEU A 53 -7.30 13.67 12.09
CA LEU A 53 -7.33 12.97 13.39
C LEU A 53 -7.99 13.81 14.50
N ASN A 54 -8.00 15.14 14.37
CA ASN A 54 -8.63 16.06 15.30
C ASN A 54 -10.08 16.41 14.92
N SER A 55 -10.57 15.85 13.81
CA SER A 55 -11.95 16.05 13.37
C SER A 55 -12.93 15.34 14.28
N LYS A 56 -14.14 15.89 14.39
CA LYS A 56 -15.29 15.20 15.01
C LYS A 56 -15.90 14.13 14.10
N TYR A 57 -15.49 14.07 12.83
CA TYR A 57 -15.94 13.10 11.85
C TYR A 57 -14.95 11.92 11.80
N ALA A 58 -15.47 10.72 11.54
CA ALA A 58 -14.64 9.56 11.36
C ALA A 58 -13.72 9.72 10.13
N ILE A 59 -12.52 9.15 10.21
CA ILE A 59 -11.62 9.01 9.05
C ILE A 59 -12.23 7.97 8.11
N GLN A 60 -12.26 8.31 6.83
CA GLN A 60 -12.76 7.44 5.77
C GLN A 60 -11.64 6.51 5.32
N GLU A 61 -11.96 5.22 5.24
CA GLU A 61 -11.08 4.18 4.74
C GLU A 61 -11.61 3.67 3.40
N GLU A 62 -10.76 3.67 2.37
CA GLU A 62 -11.11 3.13 1.06
C GLU A 62 -10.04 2.18 0.53
N ALA A 63 -10.47 1.16 -0.22
CA ALA A 63 -9.60 0.25 -0.93
C ALA A 63 -9.96 0.23 -2.43
N GLN A 64 -8.98 0.49 -3.27
CA GLN A 64 -9.10 0.53 -4.73
C GLN A 64 -8.22 -0.57 -5.34
N PHE A 65 -8.74 -1.28 -6.33
CA PHE A 65 -8.03 -2.39 -6.99
C PHE A 65 -7.84 -2.08 -8.47
N HIS A 66 -6.61 -2.13 -8.96
CA HIS A 66 -6.25 -1.91 -10.36
C HIS A 66 -5.98 -3.24 -11.07
N CYS A 67 -6.97 -4.13 -11.02
CA CYS A 67 -6.95 -5.42 -11.70
C CYS A 67 -8.33 -5.80 -12.21
N ALA A 68 -8.37 -6.68 -13.19
CA ALA A 68 -9.62 -7.21 -13.73
C ALA A 68 -10.34 -8.11 -12.70
N PRO A 69 -11.68 -8.24 -12.77
CA PRO A 69 -12.38 -9.29 -12.06
C PRO A 69 -11.81 -10.68 -12.40
N GLY A 70 -11.60 -11.53 -11.38
CA GLY A 70 -11.04 -12.87 -11.57
C GLY A 70 -9.51 -12.96 -11.65
N ASP A 71 -8.80 -11.83 -11.62
CA ASP A 71 -7.34 -11.82 -11.51
C ASP A 71 -6.89 -12.55 -10.21
N PRO A 72 -6.04 -13.59 -10.28
CA PRO A 72 -5.55 -14.30 -9.09
C PRO A 72 -4.88 -13.38 -8.05
N LEU A 73 -4.21 -12.31 -8.50
CA LEU A 73 -3.55 -11.35 -7.62
C LEU A 73 -4.55 -10.49 -6.84
N ARG A 74 -5.79 -10.38 -7.31
CA ARG A 74 -6.85 -9.68 -6.57
C ARG A 74 -7.12 -10.32 -5.21
N LYS A 75 -7.09 -11.66 -5.14
CA LYS A 75 -7.29 -12.38 -3.88
C LYS A 75 -6.14 -12.10 -2.90
N LEU A 76 -4.91 -12.10 -3.39
CA LEU A 76 -3.73 -11.74 -2.61
C LEU A 76 -3.87 -10.31 -2.04
N ALA A 77 -4.24 -9.35 -2.89
CA ALA A 77 -4.49 -7.97 -2.46
C ALA A 77 -5.59 -7.84 -1.40
N MET A 78 -6.69 -8.58 -1.54
CA MET A 78 -7.80 -8.58 -0.59
C MET A 78 -7.41 -9.18 0.76
N ASN A 79 -6.61 -10.25 0.77
CA ASN A 79 -6.16 -10.91 1.99
C ASN A 79 -5.30 -10.01 2.88
N HIS A 80 -4.61 -9.02 2.30
CA HIS A 80 -3.69 -8.13 3.00
C HIS A 80 -4.21 -6.70 3.20
N LEU A 81 -5.51 -6.45 3.00
CA LEU A 81 -6.09 -5.12 3.20
C LEU A 81 -5.90 -4.62 4.64
N TYR A 82 -6.02 -5.49 5.62
CA TYR A 82 -5.88 -5.13 7.03
C TYR A 82 -4.46 -4.59 7.30
N GLU A 83 -3.43 -5.31 6.86
CA GLU A 83 -2.03 -4.90 7.02
C GLU A 83 -1.73 -3.59 6.31
N LEU A 84 -2.30 -3.38 5.11
CA LEU A 84 -2.16 -2.14 4.36
C LEU A 84 -2.78 -0.95 5.12
N PHE A 85 -3.99 -1.12 5.66
CA PHE A 85 -4.62 -0.09 6.48
C PHE A 85 -3.84 0.17 7.79
N GLU A 86 -3.32 -0.87 8.44
CA GLU A 86 -2.48 -0.72 9.63
C GLU A 86 -1.22 0.10 9.34
N ILE A 87 -0.58 -0.09 8.18
CA ILE A 87 0.54 0.75 7.73
C ILE A 87 0.07 2.20 7.53
N ALA A 88 -1.05 2.41 6.83
CA ALA A 88 -1.58 3.75 6.60
C ALA A 88 -1.91 4.48 7.93
N TRP A 89 -2.47 3.75 8.91
CA TRP A 89 -2.77 4.28 10.24
C TRP A 89 -1.51 4.60 11.03
N LYS A 90 -0.48 3.75 10.98
CA LYS A 90 0.82 4.02 11.61
C LYS A 90 1.45 5.30 11.06
N ILE A 91 1.38 5.51 9.74
CA ILE A 91 1.83 6.75 9.11
C ILE A 91 1.01 7.95 9.63
N LYS A 92 -0.32 7.86 9.61
CA LYS A 92 -1.22 8.98 9.97
C LYS A 92 -1.11 9.35 11.45
N ARG A 93 -1.21 8.38 12.36
CA ARG A 93 -1.13 8.57 13.82
C ARG A 93 0.28 8.91 14.29
N GLY A 94 1.30 8.40 13.61
CA GLY A 94 2.69 8.74 13.86
C GLY A 94 3.08 10.13 13.34
N HIS A 95 2.19 10.82 12.62
CA HIS A 95 2.46 12.08 11.92
C HIS A 95 3.76 12.02 11.09
N LEU A 96 4.01 10.88 10.46
CA LEU A 96 5.21 10.70 9.65
C LEU A 96 5.16 11.63 8.44
N ASP A 97 6.27 12.26 8.11
CA ASP A 97 6.38 12.97 6.84
C ASP A 97 6.61 12.00 5.66
N LYS A 98 6.48 12.52 4.44
CA LYS A 98 6.67 11.74 3.20
C LYS A 98 8.03 11.06 3.12
N ILE A 99 9.10 11.70 3.60
CA ILE A 99 10.46 11.16 3.48
C ILE A 99 10.62 9.98 4.43
N THR A 100 10.22 10.15 5.68
CA THR A 100 10.27 9.15 6.74
C THR A 100 9.39 7.95 6.41
N ALA A 101 8.14 8.18 5.97
CA ALA A 101 7.24 7.11 5.56
C ALA A 101 7.83 6.27 4.41
N ARG A 102 8.45 6.93 3.41
CA ARG A 102 9.13 6.23 2.31
C ARG A 102 10.33 5.43 2.77
N GLN A 103 11.15 5.95 3.67
CA GLN A 103 12.31 5.23 4.22
C GLN A 103 11.89 3.96 4.98
N LEU A 104 10.76 4.01 5.69
CA LEU A 104 10.27 2.88 6.47
C LEU A 104 9.52 1.84 5.64
N TYR A 105 8.70 2.29 4.68
CA TYR A 105 7.71 1.42 4.06
C TYR A 105 7.90 1.19 2.56
N MET A 106 8.64 2.00 1.82
CA MET A 106 8.83 1.75 0.38
C MET A 106 9.65 0.47 0.18
N GLY A 107 9.15 -0.47 -0.63
CA GLY A 107 9.76 -1.79 -0.82
C GLY A 107 9.48 -2.78 0.31
N PHE A 108 8.68 -2.41 1.30
CA PHE A 108 8.31 -3.28 2.41
C PHE A 108 7.44 -4.43 1.91
N GLU A 109 7.76 -5.65 2.35
CA GLU A 109 7.07 -6.87 1.96
C GLU A 109 5.95 -7.20 2.95
N ILE A 110 4.75 -7.47 2.44
CA ILE A 110 3.63 -8.00 3.21
C ILE A 110 3.41 -9.44 2.75
N ARG A 111 3.66 -10.36 3.67
CA ARG A 111 3.55 -11.81 3.49
C ARG A 111 2.45 -12.34 4.40
N ASP A 112 1.94 -13.52 4.10
CA ASP A 112 1.07 -14.23 5.04
C ASP A 112 1.84 -14.46 6.34
N ASN A 113 1.23 -14.10 7.48
CA ASN A 113 1.71 -14.57 8.76
C ASN A 113 1.39 -16.06 8.82
N ILE A 114 2.42 -16.90 8.67
CA ILE A 114 2.32 -18.29 9.09
C ILE A 114 2.36 -18.24 10.62
N ASP A 115 1.19 -18.21 11.25
CA ASP A 115 1.04 -18.41 12.69
C ASP A 115 1.62 -19.76 13.13
#